data_AF-A0A1I2R576-F1
#
_entry.id   AF-A0A1I2R576-F1
#
_cell.length_a   1.000
_cell.length_b   1.000
_cell.length_c   1.000
_cell.angle_alpha   90.00
_cell.angle_beta   90.00
_cell.angle_gamma   90.00
#
_symmetry.space_group_name_H-M   'P 1'
#
loop_
_entity.id
_entity.type
_entity.pdbx_description
1 polymer ?
#
loop_
_entity_poly.entity_id
_entity_poly.type
_entity_poly.pdbx_seq_one_letter_code
_entity_poly.pdbx_strand_id
1 'polypeptide(L)'
;MEHLRTDATIIEQRLINDAQTHTVLSVETFSRYNDGVIQASFLRAALPIELNYQDTPTESRLMLDLLRQMIRYRDRQQGEALAEFLLALACGRLRLVRDDIAKLRIELEGGLDGASAISIWLADCIVNRSAQLPDWE
;
A
#
# COMPACT_ATOMS: atom_id res chain seq x y z
N MET A 1 40.12 26.75 -44.99
CA MET A 1 38.77 27.28 -44.70
C MET A 1 37.84 26.08 -44.72
N GLU A 2 37.70 25.29 -43.64
CA GLU A 2 37.25 25.72 -42.30
C GLU A 2 35.91 26.46 -42.46
N HIS A 3 34.76 25.96 -42.04
CA HIS A 3 34.39 25.44 -40.71
C HIS A 3 33.34 24.31 -40.87
N LEU A 4 33.45 23.15 -40.23
CA LEU A 4 33.08 22.86 -38.83
C LEU A 4 31.70 23.43 -38.44
N ARG A 5 30.67 22.60 -38.62
CA ARG A 5 29.54 22.56 -37.68
C ARG A 5 29.10 21.12 -37.49
N THR A 6 29.76 20.50 -36.52
CA THR A 6 29.27 19.36 -35.75
C THR A 6 27.96 19.77 -35.08
N ASP A 7 26.81 19.49 -35.69
CA ASP A 7 25.58 19.39 -34.92
C ASP A 7 25.36 17.92 -34.65
N ALA A 8 25.89 17.54 -33.50
CA ALA A 8 25.79 16.22 -32.91
C ALA A 8 24.36 15.71 -33.08
N THR A 9 24.23 14.59 -33.79
CA THR A 9 23.08 13.71 -33.64
C THR A 9 22.97 13.45 -32.15
N ILE A 10 22.02 14.13 -31.49
CA ILE A 10 21.60 13.81 -30.14
C ILE A 10 21.05 12.39 -30.27
N ILE A 11 21.93 11.42 -30.06
CA ILE A 11 21.52 10.08 -29.68
C ILE A 11 20.79 10.37 -28.38
N GLU A 12 19.46 10.45 -28.45
CA GLU A 12 18.61 10.34 -27.29
C GLU A 12 19.03 9.03 -26.62
N GLN A 13 19.97 9.15 -25.68
CA GLN A 13 20.24 8.13 -24.68
C GLN A 13 19.00 8.08 -23.79
N ARG A 14 17.87 7.67 -24.37
CA ARG A 14 16.77 7.12 -23.60
C ARG A 14 17.37 5.92 -22.91
N LEU A 15 17.51 6.04 -21.60
CA LEU A 15 17.57 4.88 -20.74
C LEU A 15 16.24 4.16 -20.93
N ILE A 16 16.17 3.25 -21.91
CA ILE A 16 15.08 2.30 -21.99
C ILE A 16 15.38 1.31 -20.88
N ASN A 17 14.74 1.52 -19.74
CA ASN A 17 14.77 0.57 -18.66
C ASN A 17 13.95 -0.65 -19.10
N ASP A 18 14.64 -1.68 -19.58
CA ASP A 18 14.07 -2.99 -19.88
C ASP A 18 14.08 -3.92 -18.63
N ALA A 19 14.07 -3.33 -17.44
CA ALA A 19 13.85 -4.06 -16.19
C ALA A 19 12.45 -3.76 -15.66
N GLN A 20 11.43 -4.35 -16.30
CA GLN A 20 10.11 -4.50 -15.68
C GLN A 20 10.12 -5.59 -14.59
N THR A 21 11.15 -5.60 -13.73
CA THR A 21 11.09 -6.30 -12.44
C THR A 21 10.18 -5.48 -11.54
N HIS A 22 8.87 -5.70 -11.67
CA HIS A 22 7.89 -5.18 -10.73
C HIS A 22 8.20 -5.76 -9.35
N THR A 23 8.71 -4.90 -8.47
CA THR A 23 9.00 -5.24 -7.07
C THR A 23 7.94 -4.58 -6.21
N VAL A 24 7.44 -5.30 -5.22
CA VAL A 24 6.53 -4.72 -4.23
C VAL A 24 7.26 -3.64 -3.42
N LEU A 25 6.55 -2.59 -3.02
CA LEU A 25 7.09 -1.59 -2.10
C LEU A 25 7.34 -2.29 -0.76
N SER A 26 8.60 -2.29 -0.30
CA SER A 26 8.93 -2.93 0.98
C SER A 26 8.14 -2.30 2.12
N VAL A 27 7.53 -3.14 2.95
CA VAL A 27 6.73 -2.71 4.11
C VAL A 27 7.58 -1.91 5.10
N GLU A 28 8.89 -2.16 5.14
CA GLU A 28 9.83 -1.43 6.00
C GLU A 28 9.81 0.09 5.74
N THR A 29 9.43 0.51 4.52
CA THR A 29 9.24 1.93 4.18
C THR A 29 8.22 2.58 5.11
N PHE A 30 7.12 1.88 5.43
CA PHE A 30 6.10 2.42 6.33
C PHE A 30 6.51 2.33 7.81
N SER A 31 7.22 1.28 8.22
CA SER A 31 7.65 1.14 9.62
C SER A 31 8.78 2.10 10.00
N ARG A 32 9.64 2.47 9.04
CA ARG A 32 10.73 3.45 9.22
C ARG A 32 10.21 4.86 9.49
N TYR A 33 9.11 5.23 8.83
CA TYR A 33 8.49 6.54 8.97
C TYR A 33 7.15 6.38 9.69
N ASN A 34 7.19 6.34 11.02
CA ASN A 34 6.01 6.18 11.89
C ASN A 34 5.23 7.50 12.06
N ASP A 35 4.92 8.15 10.94
CA ASP A 35 4.13 9.38 10.84
C ASP A 35 2.99 9.14 9.84
N GLY A 36 1.76 9.37 10.28
CA GLY A 36 0.58 9.00 9.48
C GLY A 36 0.51 9.74 8.14
N VAL A 37 0.97 11.00 8.09
CA VAL A 37 0.96 11.80 6.86
C VAL A 37 2.00 11.27 5.87
N ILE A 38 3.19 10.92 6.35
CA ILE A 38 4.25 10.35 5.51
C ILE A 38 3.83 8.98 4.98
N GLN A 39 3.29 8.11 5.84
CA GLN A 39 2.81 6.79 5.44
C GLN A 39 1.69 6.88 4.40
N ALA A 40 0.69 7.74 4.62
CA ALA A 40 -0.38 7.98 3.66
C ALA A 40 0.14 8.56 2.33
N SER A 41 1.19 9.36 2.38
CA SER A 41 1.82 9.91 1.16
C SER A 41 2.49 8.82 0.33
N PHE A 42 3.27 7.92 0.96
CA PHE A 42 3.81 6.74 0.26
C PHE A 42 2.71 5.84 -0.28
N LEU A 43 1.69 5.56 0.54
CA LEU A 43 0.57 4.70 0.15
C LEU A 43 -0.18 5.27 -1.06
N ARG A 44 -0.35 6.59 -1.16
CA ARG A 44 -0.98 7.25 -2.32
C ARG A 44 -0.08 7.35 -3.54
N ALA A 45 1.23 7.52 -3.34
CA ALA A 45 2.20 7.65 -4.42
C ALA A 45 2.53 6.32 -5.11
N ALA A 46 2.39 5.19 -4.42
CA ALA A 46 2.70 3.86 -4.97
C ALA A 46 1.84 3.49 -6.20
N LEU A 47 2.32 2.62 -7.06
CA LEU A 47 1.49 1.97 -8.07
C LEU A 47 0.70 0.81 -7.44
N PRO A 48 -0.51 0.47 -7.94
CA PRO A 48 -1.27 -0.66 -7.41
C PRO A 48 -0.47 -1.98 -7.37
N ILE A 49 0.37 -2.21 -8.38
CA ILE A 49 1.25 -3.38 -8.46
C ILE A 49 2.32 -3.41 -7.37
N GLU A 50 2.78 -2.24 -6.89
CA GLU A 50 3.75 -2.14 -5.80
C GLU A 50 3.10 -2.43 -4.43
N LEU A 51 1.77 -2.35 -4.33
CA LEU A 51 0.97 -2.64 -3.14
C LEU A 51 0.28 -4.00 -3.21
N ASN A 52 0.60 -4.80 -4.23
CA ASN A 52 0.08 -6.15 -4.39
C ASN A 52 1.04 -7.18 -3.79
N TYR A 53 0.79 -7.58 -2.55
CA TYR A 53 1.61 -8.54 -1.81
C TYR A 53 1.14 -10.01 -1.96
N GLN A 54 0.21 -10.30 -2.87
CA GLN A 54 -0.39 -11.65 -3.02
C GLN A 54 0.63 -12.76 -3.31
N ASP A 55 1.72 -12.43 -4.01
CA ASP A 55 2.76 -13.39 -4.40
C ASP A 55 4.04 -13.23 -3.56
N THR A 56 4.00 -12.44 -2.48
CA THR A 56 5.15 -12.17 -1.60
C THR A 56 4.79 -12.44 -0.13
N PRO A 57 4.77 -13.72 0.31
CA PRO A 57 4.29 -14.10 1.66
C PRO A 57 5.00 -13.40 2.81
N THR A 58 6.31 -13.17 2.69
CA THR A 58 7.09 -12.47 3.71
C THR A 58 6.64 -11.02 3.87
N GLU A 59 6.54 -10.27 2.76
CA GLU A 59 6.10 -8.86 2.79
C GLU A 59 4.61 -8.75 3.17
N SER A 60 3.76 -9.66 2.69
CA SER A 60 2.35 -9.74 3.12
C SER A 60 2.24 -9.88 4.64
N ARG A 61 3.08 -10.73 5.24
CA ARG A 61 3.09 -10.92 6.69
C ARG A 61 3.53 -9.67 7.43
N LEU A 62 4.58 -8.99 6.94
CA LEU A 62 5.03 -7.73 7.52
C LEU A 62 3.95 -6.66 7.43
N MET A 63 3.23 -6.58 6.31
CA MET A 63 2.12 -5.63 6.15
C MET A 63 0.98 -5.93 7.12
N LEU A 64 0.63 -7.21 7.31
CA LEU A 64 -0.34 -7.62 8.33
C LEU A 64 0.10 -7.18 9.73
N ASP A 65 1.36 -7.39 10.08
CA ASP A 65 1.88 -7.04 11.41
C ASP A 65 1.93 -5.50 11.62
N LEU A 66 2.19 -4.72 10.56
CA LEU A 66 2.04 -3.27 10.56
C LEU A 66 0.58 -2.84 10.79
N LEU A 67 -0.37 -3.44 10.06
CA LEU A 67 -1.80 -3.15 10.21
C LEU A 67 -2.31 -3.46 11.61
N ARG A 68 -1.87 -4.58 12.19
CA ARG A 68 -2.12 -4.94 13.61
C ARG A 68 -1.64 -3.88 14.58
N GLN A 69 -0.44 -3.37 14.34
CA GLN A 69 0.12 -2.30 15.16
C GLN A 69 -0.74 -1.04 15.05
N MET A 70 -1.13 -0.64 13.83
CA MET A 70 -2.02 0.51 13.61
C MET A 70 -3.39 0.32 14.28
N ILE A 71 -3.98 -0.87 14.22
CA ILE A 71 -5.24 -1.21 14.90
C ILE A 71 -5.07 -1.11 16.42
N ARG A 72 -3.98 -1.65 16.96
CA ARG A 72 -3.70 -1.61 18.41
C ARG A 72 -3.57 -0.17 18.91
N TYR A 73 -2.91 0.69 18.14
CA TYR A 73 -2.59 2.07 18.50
C TYR A 73 -3.45 3.09 17.74
N ARG A 74 -4.66 2.71 17.35
CA ARG A 74 -5.60 3.53 16.54
C ARG A 74 -5.98 4.88 17.15
N ASP A 75 -5.83 5.03 18.47
CA ASP A 75 -6.05 6.27 19.23
C ASP A 75 -4.77 7.10 19.43
N ARG A 76 -3.65 6.66 18.84
CA ARG A 76 -2.32 7.27 18.96
C ARG A 76 -1.72 7.56 17.60
N GLN A 77 -0.61 8.29 17.60
CA GLN A 77 0.12 8.67 16.39
C GLN A 77 0.46 7.47 15.48
N GLN A 78 0.79 6.32 16.09
CA GLN A 78 1.14 5.09 15.36
C GLN A 78 -0.03 4.47 14.57
N GLY A 79 -1.26 4.89 14.83
CA GLY A 79 -2.46 4.45 14.12
C GLY A 79 -3.09 5.53 13.24
N GLU A 80 -2.48 6.71 13.09
CA GLU A 80 -3.06 7.84 12.35
C GLU A 80 -3.39 7.49 10.90
N ALA A 81 -2.52 6.72 10.24
CA ALA A 81 -2.74 6.30 8.85
C ALA A 81 -3.75 5.15 8.69
N LEU A 82 -4.28 4.57 9.78
CA LEU A 82 -5.10 3.36 9.71
C LEU A 82 -6.25 3.47 8.69
N ALA A 83 -6.94 4.61 8.66
CA ALA A 83 -8.05 4.82 7.73
C ALA A 83 -7.61 4.74 6.26
N GLU A 84 -6.43 5.26 5.90
CA GLU A 84 -5.89 5.23 4.53
C GLU A 84 -5.51 3.82 4.12
N PHE A 85 -4.92 3.03 5.04
CA PHE A 85 -4.60 1.63 4.79
C PHE A 85 -5.85 0.76 4.64
N LEU A 86 -6.85 0.95 5.50
CA LEU A 86 -8.13 0.27 5.37
C LEU A 86 -8.86 0.67 4.08
N LEU A 87 -8.75 1.92 3.65
CA LEU A 87 -9.30 2.37 2.37
C LEU A 87 -8.60 1.68 1.20
N ALA A 88 -7.27 1.60 1.21
CA ALA A 88 -6.51 0.91 0.17
C ALA A 88 -6.86 -0.58 0.10
N LEU A 89 -7.07 -1.25 1.25
CA LEU A 89 -7.58 -2.63 1.31
C LEU A 89 -8.99 -2.76 0.76
N ALA A 90 -9.91 -1.87 1.17
CA ALA A 90 -11.29 -1.90 0.72
C ALA A 90 -11.40 -1.65 -0.79
N CYS A 91 -10.61 -0.74 -1.36
CA CYS A 91 -10.56 -0.55 -2.80
C CYS A 91 -9.73 -1.63 -3.53
N GLY A 92 -9.16 -2.58 -2.79
CA GLY A 92 -8.23 -3.61 -3.22
C GLY A 92 -6.84 -3.11 -3.66
N ARG A 93 -6.62 -1.82 -3.83
CA ARG A 93 -5.30 -1.27 -4.17
C ARG A 93 -4.15 -1.81 -3.30
N LEU A 94 -4.40 -2.13 -2.02
CA LEU A 94 -3.53 -2.96 -1.19
C LEU A 94 -4.07 -4.39 -1.17
N ARG A 95 -3.29 -5.38 -1.62
CA ARG A 95 -3.68 -6.81 -1.52
C ARG A 95 -2.66 -7.58 -0.68
N LEU A 96 -3.16 -8.48 0.16
CA LEU A 96 -2.37 -9.40 0.97
C LEU A 96 -2.55 -10.84 0.47
N VAL A 97 -1.66 -11.74 0.89
CA VAL A 97 -1.87 -13.19 0.74
C VAL A 97 -3.18 -13.58 1.43
N ARG A 98 -3.88 -14.55 0.83
CA ARG A 98 -5.20 -15.05 1.28
C ARG A 98 -5.27 -15.33 2.78
N ASP A 99 -4.23 -15.96 3.33
CA ASP A 99 -4.19 -16.31 4.76
C ASP A 99 -4.02 -15.09 5.66
N ASP A 100 -3.30 -14.07 5.20
CA ASP A 100 -3.06 -12.86 6.00
C ASP A 100 -4.26 -11.92 5.96
N ILE A 101 -4.94 -11.78 4.81
CA ILE A 101 -6.22 -11.05 4.77
C ILE A 101 -7.30 -11.74 5.61
N ALA A 102 -7.32 -13.08 5.65
CA ALA A 102 -8.23 -13.83 6.51
C ALA A 102 -7.97 -13.56 8.00
N LYS A 103 -6.69 -13.55 8.42
CA LYS A 103 -6.31 -13.19 9.80
C LYS A 103 -6.71 -11.76 10.14
N LEU A 104 -6.49 -10.82 9.22
CA LEU A 104 -6.88 -9.42 9.42
C LEU A 104 -8.40 -9.28 9.60
N ARG A 105 -9.20 -9.99 8.81
CA ARG A 105 -10.67 -9.96 8.93
C ARG A 105 -11.15 -10.38 10.31
N ILE A 106 -10.60 -11.47 10.85
CA ILE A 106 -10.92 -11.94 12.21
C ILE A 106 -10.61 -10.86 13.26
N GLU A 107 -9.53 -10.10 13.08
CA GLU A 107 -9.19 -9.00 13.99
C GLU A 107 -10.13 -7.80 13.85
N LEU A 108 -10.52 -7.45 12.62
CA LEU A 108 -11.47 -6.37 12.35
C LEU A 108 -12.89 -6.72 12.84
N GLU A 109 -13.28 -7.99 12.82
CA GLU A 109 -14.53 -8.50 13.43
C GLU A 109 -14.58 -8.25 14.94
N GLY A 110 -13.41 -8.20 15.61
CA GLY A 110 -13.29 -7.84 17.02
C GLY A 110 -13.64 -6.38 17.32
N GLY A 111 -13.83 -5.55 16.30
CA GLY A 111 -14.18 -4.14 16.41
C GLY A 111 -12.97 -3.20 16.57
N LEU A 112 -13.21 -1.91 16.31
CA LEU A 112 -12.20 -0.85 16.37
C LEU A 112 -12.61 0.25 17.37
N ASP A 113 -12.85 -0.12 18.63
CA ASP A 113 -13.33 0.83 19.66
C ASP A 113 -12.42 2.04 19.80
N GLY A 114 -12.94 3.26 19.66
CA GLY A 114 -12.12 4.48 19.74
C GLY A 114 -11.36 4.83 18.46
N ALA A 115 -11.51 4.07 17.37
CA ALA A 115 -11.16 4.56 16.03
C ALA A 115 -12.17 5.60 15.53
N SER A 116 -11.80 6.31 14.47
CA SER A 116 -12.70 7.18 13.74
C SER A 116 -13.86 6.39 13.10
N ALA A 117 -15.00 7.06 12.89
CA ALA A 117 -16.17 6.46 12.24
C ALA A 117 -15.85 5.91 10.85
N ILE A 118 -14.95 6.56 10.11
CA ILE A 118 -14.52 6.10 8.78
C ILE A 118 -13.72 4.79 8.85
N SER A 119 -12.83 4.62 9.83
CA SER A 119 -12.10 3.37 10.01
C SER A 119 -13.03 2.21 10.38
N ILE A 120 -14.03 2.47 11.24
CA ILE A 120 -15.06 1.48 11.59
C ILE A 120 -15.86 1.07 10.36
N TRP A 121 -16.28 2.04 9.56
CA TRP A 121 -17.03 1.78 8.32
C TRP A 121 -16.19 1.00 7.28
N LEU A 122 -14.92 1.36 7.10
CA LEU A 122 -14.02 0.65 6.19
C LEU A 122 -13.76 -0.79 6.66
N ALA A 123 -13.61 -1.01 7.97
CA ALA A 123 -13.50 -2.34 8.55
C ALA A 123 -14.75 -3.19 8.26
N ASP A 124 -15.95 -2.63 8.44
CA ASP A 124 -17.21 -3.30 8.04
C ASP A 124 -17.22 -3.66 6.55
N CYS A 125 -16.76 -2.77 5.68
CA CYS A 125 -16.67 -3.04 4.25
C CYS A 125 -15.73 -4.23 3.94
N ILE A 126 -14.57 -4.30 4.59
CA ILE A 126 -13.58 -5.37 4.40
C ILE A 126 -14.10 -6.73 4.89
N VAL A 127 -14.83 -6.74 6.02
CA VAL A 127 -15.37 -7.95 6.65
C VAL A 127 -16.64 -8.42 5.95
N ASN A 128 -17.64 -7.55 5.82
CA ASN A 128 -19.01 -7.92 5.48
C ASN A 128 -19.41 -7.62 4.02
N ARG A 129 -18.65 -6.77 3.31
CA ARG A 129 -19.06 -6.26 1.98
C ARG A 129 -18.04 -6.50 0.87
N SER A 130 -17.19 -7.52 0.98
CA SER A 130 -16.13 -7.72 -0.01
C SER A 130 -16.63 -7.98 -1.44
N ALA A 131 -17.89 -8.39 -1.61
CA ALA A 131 -18.53 -8.60 -2.92
C ALA A 131 -19.11 -7.31 -3.55
N GLN A 132 -19.07 -6.16 -2.85
CA GLN A 132 -19.53 -4.86 -3.34
C GLN A 132 -18.38 -3.92 -3.69
N LEU A 133 -17.14 -4.38 -3.51
CA LEU A 133 -15.94 -3.60 -3.82
C LEU A 133 -15.66 -3.75 -5.33
N PRO A 134 -15.18 -2.70 -6.01
CA PRO A 134 -14.96 -2.76 -7.46
C PRO A 134 -14.00 -3.90 -7.81
N ASP A 135 -14.42 -4.80 -8.70
CA ASP A 135 -13.51 -5.75 -9.33
C ASP A 135 -12.60 -4.97 -10.28
N TRP A 136 -11.37 -4.74 -9.86
CA TRP A 136 -10.31 -4.27 -10.74
C TRP A 136 -9.60 -5.51 -11.28
N GLU A 137 -10.12 -6.01 -12.39
CA GLU A 137 -9.41 -6.94 -13.27
C GLU A 137 -8.32 -6.21 -14.07
#